data_AF-A0A6H1JQL5-F1
#
_entry.id   AF-A0A6H1JQL5-F1
#
_cell.length_a   1.000
_cell.length_b   1.000
_cell.length_c   1.000
_cell.angle_alpha   90.00
_cell.angle_beta   90.00
_cell.angle_gamma   90.00
#
_symmetry.space_group_name_H-M   'P 1'
#
loop_
_entity.id
_entity.type
_entity.pdbx_description
1 polymer ?
#
loop_
_entity_poly.entity_id
_entity_poly.type
_entity_poly.pdbx_seq_one_letter_code
_entity_poly.pdbx_strand_id
1 'polypeptide(L)'
;MTDVPLPFPHHGHDTDPAGPTGPPGDPLTLLATRTDLADVDFTGLDLRSVLRRDPRPRTFTRCVFTEANLRGAHLAGAVFTDCSAAAADFTGALLDQARWQGGSAAGAKFTDADCGDLTCDSADLANTKWGGALLADATFTGCRMIGARLTGHRGLGLQLARCNLAVANLNGLSLRGTHLVGIRFTEADLGGVDFRDATLEDCRLAETNLRAANFTGADLRGADLGELTIAIAAQFRGAVISPDQAAQICDALGLNVLG
;
A
#
# COMPACT_ATOMS: atom_id res chain seq x y z
N MET A 1 -68.05 -8.77 -23.51
CA MET A 1 -68.89 -9.23 -22.39
C MET A 1 -67.97 -10.05 -21.49
N THR A 2 -67.09 -9.38 -20.74
CA THR A 2 -67.29 -8.88 -19.36
C THR A 2 -67.45 -10.01 -18.37
N ASP A 3 -66.36 -10.34 -17.67
CA ASP A 3 -66.35 -10.15 -16.22
C ASP A 3 -64.92 -10.14 -15.67
N VAL A 4 -64.58 -9.02 -15.05
CA VAL A 4 -63.47 -8.86 -14.09
C VAL A 4 -64.13 -8.35 -12.82
N PRO A 5 -63.79 -8.94 -11.66
CA PRO A 5 -63.81 -8.17 -10.41
C PRO A 5 -62.46 -8.23 -9.68
N LEU A 6 -61.85 -7.03 -9.63
CA LEU A 6 -61.07 -6.32 -8.59
C LEU A 6 -60.19 -7.05 -7.55
N PRO A 7 -59.02 -6.46 -7.21
CA PRO A 7 -58.13 -6.92 -6.14
C PRO A 7 -58.49 -6.30 -4.77
N PHE A 8 -58.25 -7.03 -3.69
CA PHE A 8 -58.25 -6.51 -2.31
C PHE A 8 -56.91 -6.83 -1.60
N PRO A 9 -56.54 -6.05 -0.56
CA PRO A 9 -55.15 -5.66 -0.29
C PRO A 9 -54.63 -6.16 1.08
N HIS A 10 -53.39 -5.76 1.39
CA HIS A 10 -52.79 -5.50 2.70
C HIS A 10 -51.73 -6.47 3.26
N HIS A 11 -50.55 -5.86 3.42
CA HIS A 11 -49.61 -5.92 4.55
C HIS A 11 -48.97 -7.26 4.92
N GLY A 12 -47.75 -7.46 4.43
CA GLY A 12 -46.68 -8.16 5.13
C GLY A 12 -45.46 -7.25 5.20
N HIS A 13 -45.04 -6.92 6.40
CA HIS A 13 -43.82 -6.18 6.72
C HIS A 13 -42.58 -6.99 6.31
N ASP A 14 -41.83 -6.54 5.32
CA ASP A 14 -40.40 -6.86 5.25
C ASP A 14 -39.67 -5.83 6.11
N THR A 15 -39.74 -6.02 7.42
CA THR A 15 -38.74 -5.45 8.32
C THR A 15 -37.43 -6.17 8.05
N ASP A 16 -36.51 -5.42 7.45
CA ASP A 16 -35.06 -5.61 7.53
C ASP A 16 -34.69 -6.25 8.88
N PRO A 17 -33.93 -7.36 8.93
CA PRO A 17 -33.47 -7.90 10.19
C PRO A 17 -32.45 -6.92 10.75
N ALA A 18 -32.92 -6.01 11.60
CA ALA A 18 -32.11 -5.21 12.47
C ALA A 18 -31.05 -6.12 13.08
N GLY A 19 -29.78 -5.86 12.73
CA GLY A 19 -28.64 -6.45 13.40
C GLY A 19 -28.77 -6.26 14.93
N PRO A 20 -28.09 -7.09 15.73
CA PRO A 20 -28.33 -7.15 17.17
C PRO A 20 -28.16 -5.76 17.81
N THR A 21 -29.28 -5.15 18.20
CA THR A 21 -29.41 -3.82 18.82
C THR A 21 -29.06 -3.83 20.32
N GLY A 22 -28.14 -4.69 20.73
CA GLY A 22 -27.56 -4.65 22.07
C GLY A 22 -26.58 -3.48 22.21
N PRO A 23 -26.32 -2.98 23.43
CA PRO A 23 -25.21 -2.05 23.62
C PRO A 23 -23.94 -2.70 23.05
N PRO A 24 -23.10 -1.96 22.30
CA PRO A 24 -21.87 -2.52 21.77
C PRO A 24 -21.10 -3.12 22.95
N GLY A 25 -20.88 -4.44 22.91
CA GLY A 25 -20.07 -5.10 23.92
C GLY A 25 -18.73 -4.39 24.01
N ASP A 26 -18.17 -4.32 25.22
CA ASP A 26 -16.82 -3.78 25.42
C ASP A 26 -15.86 -4.29 24.33
N PRO A 27 -15.18 -3.41 23.56
CA PRO A 27 -14.38 -3.81 22.41
C PRO A 27 -13.35 -4.88 22.73
N LEU A 28 -12.69 -4.81 23.90
CA LEU A 28 -11.70 -5.80 24.31
C LEU A 28 -12.33 -7.17 24.58
N THR A 29 -13.52 -7.19 25.18
CA THR A 29 -14.29 -8.42 25.37
C THR A 29 -14.71 -9.04 24.05
N LEU A 30 -15.16 -8.22 23.08
CA LEU A 30 -15.47 -8.69 21.73
C LEU A 30 -14.22 -9.27 21.04
N LEU A 31 -13.09 -8.57 21.12
CA LEU A 31 -11.82 -9.00 20.53
C LEU A 31 -11.29 -10.30 21.14
N ALA A 32 -11.46 -10.50 22.44
CA ALA A 32 -11.03 -11.71 23.13
C ALA A 32 -11.86 -12.94 22.73
N THR A 33 -13.16 -12.75 22.51
CA THR A 33 -14.12 -13.85 22.31
C THR A 33 -14.39 -14.17 20.86
N ARG A 34 -14.18 -13.22 19.94
CA ARG A 34 -14.51 -13.35 18.52
C ARG A 34 -13.29 -13.16 17.64
N THR A 35 -13.30 -13.82 16.48
CA THR A 35 -12.29 -13.68 15.42
C THR A 35 -12.80 -12.88 14.23
N ASP A 36 -14.12 -12.82 14.03
CA ASP A 36 -14.79 -11.98 13.04
C ASP A 36 -15.46 -10.80 13.74
N LEU A 37 -15.05 -9.60 13.39
CA LEU A 37 -15.45 -8.35 14.02
C LEU A 37 -15.81 -7.34 12.93
N ALA A 38 -16.99 -6.76 13.07
CA ALA A 38 -17.49 -5.73 12.17
C ALA A 38 -17.88 -4.48 12.96
N ASP A 39 -17.51 -3.31 12.43
CA ASP A 39 -17.95 -2.00 12.94
C ASP A 39 -17.59 -1.74 14.41
N VAL A 40 -16.51 -2.35 14.90
CA VAL A 40 -16.01 -2.17 16.28
C VAL A 40 -14.97 -1.06 16.34
N ASP A 41 -15.11 -0.17 17.32
CA ASP A 41 -14.17 0.91 17.59
C ASP A 41 -13.14 0.51 18.67
N PHE A 42 -11.87 0.47 18.26
CA PHE A 42 -10.70 0.23 19.09
C PHE A 42 -9.80 1.46 19.25
N THR A 43 -10.33 2.67 18.98
CA THR A 43 -9.55 3.91 18.99
C THR A 43 -8.77 4.09 20.30
N GLY A 44 -7.46 4.29 20.18
CA GLY A 44 -6.55 4.50 21.30
C GLY A 44 -6.38 3.33 22.27
N LEU A 45 -7.00 2.17 22.00
CA LEU A 45 -6.94 1.04 22.93
C LEU A 45 -5.61 0.28 22.83
N ASP A 46 -5.20 -0.30 23.96
CA ASP A 46 -4.09 -1.26 24.01
C ASP A 46 -4.59 -2.68 23.74
N LEU A 47 -4.30 -3.18 22.54
CA LEU A 47 -4.77 -4.48 22.06
C LEU A 47 -3.75 -5.60 22.29
N ARG A 48 -2.57 -5.28 22.83
CA ARG A 48 -1.47 -6.24 23.00
C ARG A 48 -1.83 -7.38 23.94
N SER A 49 -2.59 -7.09 25.00
CA SER A 49 -2.99 -8.09 25.99
C SER A 49 -3.82 -9.21 25.38
N VAL A 50 -4.65 -8.86 24.39
CA VAL A 50 -5.54 -9.80 23.69
C VAL A 50 -4.84 -10.48 22.53
N LEU A 51 -4.07 -9.73 21.72
CA LEU A 51 -3.59 -10.22 20.43
C LEU A 51 -2.18 -10.81 20.46
N ARG A 52 -1.32 -10.46 21.42
CA ARG A 52 0.10 -10.87 21.37
C ARG A 52 0.33 -12.38 21.48
N ARG A 53 -0.60 -13.10 22.13
CA ARG A 53 -0.48 -14.54 22.39
C ARG A 53 -1.59 -15.36 21.74
N ASP A 54 -2.40 -14.72 20.89
CA ASP A 54 -3.55 -15.36 20.25
C ASP A 54 -3.30 -15.51 18.75
N PRO A 55 -2.92 -16.70 18.28
CA PRO A 55 -2.56 -16.93 16.88
C PRO A 55 -3.77 -17.13 15.97
N ARG A 56 -5.01 -17.07 16.48
CA ARG A 56 -6.20 -17.30 15.68
C ARG A 56 -6.26 -16.25 14.55
N PRO A 57 -6.40 -16.65 13.28
CA PRO A 57 -6.65 -15.72 12.19
C PRO A 57 -7.91 -14.90 12.45
N ARG A 58 -7.88 -13.63 12.06
CA ARG A 58 -8.94 -12.65 12.37
C ARG A 58 -9.41 -11.94 11.12
N THR A 59 -10.69 -11.59 11.10
CA THR A 59 -11.30 -10.75 10.09
C THR A 59 -11.86 -9.51 10.78
N PHE A 60 -11.47 -8.35 10.25
CA PHE A 60 -11.93 -7.05 10.69
C PHE A 60 -12.58 -6.35 9.51
N THR A 61 -13.85 -6.00 9.65
CA THR A 61 -14.61 -5.30 8.61
C THR A 61 -15.07 -3.95 9.14
N ARG A 62 -14.63 -2.85 8.54
CA ARG A 62 -14.96 -1.47 8.96
C ARG A 62 -14.67 -1.18 10.44
N CYS A 63 -13.76 -1.94 11.05
CA CYS A 63 -13.27 -1.66 12.39
C CYS A 63 -12.36 -0.42 12.40
N VAL A 64 -12.35 0.28 13.53
CA VAL A 64 -11.52 1.46 13.76
C VAL A 64 -10.41 1.10 14.75
N PHE A 65 -9.17 1.33 14.37
CA PHE A 65 -7.93 1.13 15.10
C PHE A 65 -7.13 2.42 15.21
N THR A 66 -7.76 3.58 15.00
CA THR A 66 -7.09 4.88 15.07
C THR A 66 -6.29 5.00 16.36
N GLU A 67 -4.99 5.26 16.26
CA GLU A 67 -4.07 5.36 17.41
C GLU A 67 -4.00 4.12 18.33
N ALA A 68 -4.55 2.97 17.90
CA ALA A 68 -4.54 1.75 18.69
C ALA A 68 -3.12 1.17 18.80
N ASN A 69 -2.82 0.56 19.94
CA ASN A 69 -1.54 -0.09 20.19
C ASN A 69 -1.63 -1.59 19.88
N LEU A 70 -1.05 -1.98 18.75
CA LEU A 70 -0.98 -3.33 18.21
C LEU A 70 0.46 -3.88 18.22
N ARG A 71 1.34 -3.32 19.05
CA ARG A 71 2.76 -3.70 19.04
C ARG A 71 2.95 -5.17 19.40
N GLY A 72 3.61 -5.91 18.54
CA GLY A 72 3.82 -7.35 18.74
C GLY A 72 2.53 -8.18 18.71
N ALA A 73 1.43 -7.64 18.19
CA ALA A 73 0.20 -8.40 18.00
C ALA A 73 0.43 -9.57 17.03
N HIS A 74 -0.19 -10.71 17.30
CA HIS A 74 -0.23 -11.82 16.36
C HIS A 74 -1.44 -11.61 15.43
N LEU A 75 -1.16 -11.27 14.18
CA LEU A 75 -2.13 -10.95 13.14
C LEU A 75 -1.78 -11.64 11.81
N ALA A 76 -1.03 -12.74 11.87
CA ALA A 76 -0.72 -13.55 10.70
C ALA A 76 -2.01 -14.06 10.05
N GLY A 77 -2.12 -13.92 8.73
CA GLY A 77 -3.32 -14.24 7.97
C GLY A 77 -4.54 -13.38 8.28
N ALA A 78 -4.41 -12.29 9.07
CA ALA A 78 -5.53 -11.43 9.37
C ALA A 78 -6.02 -10.68 8.12
N VAL A 79 -7.33 -10.46 8.02
CA VAL A 79 -7.97 -9.71 6.94
C VAL A 79 -8.55 -8.43 7.49
N PHE A 80 -8.13 -7.30 6.92
CA PHE A 80 -8.64 -5.96 7.21
C PHE A 80 -9.38 -5.45 5.97
N THR A 81 -10.70 -5.32 6.06
CA THR A 81 -11.55 -4.83 4.97
C THR A 81 -12.16 -3.50 5.39
N ASP A 82 -11.82 -2.44 4.65
CA ASP A 82 -12.30 -1.07 4.88
C ASP A 82 -12.08 -0.55 6.31
N CYS A 83 -11.02 -1.02 6.98
CA CYS A 83 -10.64 -0.57 8.31
C CYS A 83 -9.96 0.80 8.30
N SER A 84 -10.14 1.55 9.39
CA SER A 84 -9.38 2.78 9.67
C SER A 84 -8.37 2.51 10.76
N ALA A 85 -7.08 2.61 10.47
CA ALA A 85 -5.97 2.40 11.40
C ALA A 85 -5.00 3.58 11.37
N ALA A 86 -5.53 4.79 11.21
CA ALA A 86 -4.73 6.00 11.18
C ALA A 86 -3.86 6.09 12.44
N ALA A 87 -2.56 6.31 12.27
CA ALA A 87 -1.57 6.39 13.35
C ALA A 87 -1.49 5.17 14.31
N ALA A 88 -2.06 4.02 13.94
CA ALA A 88 -1.95 2.79 14.72
C ALA A 88 -0.50 2.31 14.83
N ASP A 89 -0.15 1.67 15.95
CA ASP A 89 1.20 1.15 16.19
C ASP A 89 1.26 -0.38 16.04
N PHE A 90 1.68 -0.85 14.86
CA PHE A 90 1.96 -2.25 14.54
C PHE A 90 3.44 -2.61 14.72
N THR A 91 4.22 -1.85 15.51
CA THR A 91 5.66 -2.11 15.65
C THR A 91 5.90 -3.55 16.14
N GLY A 92 6.69 -4.32 15.40
CA GLY A 92 7.00 -5.71 15.70
C GLY A 92 5.81 -6.67 15.64
N ALA A 93 4.66 -6.25 15.09
CA ALA A 93 3.51 -7.14 14.89
C ALA A 93 3.84 -8.24 13.87
N LEU A 94 3.18 -9.39 14.01
CA LEU A 94 3.25 -10.49 13.05
C LEU A 94 2.08 -10.32 12.09
N LEU A 95 2.36 -9.97 10.85
CA LEU A 95 1.42 -9.70 9.75
C LEU A 95 1.72 -10.57 8.53
N ASP A 96 2.47 -11.66 8.72
CA ASP A 96 2.74 -12.65 7.67
C ASP A 96 1.43 -13.11 7.03
N GLN A 97 1.35 -13.08 5.69
CA GLN A 97 0.16 -13.45 4.90
C GLN A 97 -1.10 -12.63 5.23
N ALA A 98 -0.98 -11.51 5.94
CA ALA A 98 -2.12 -10.65 6.21
C ALA A 98 -2.61 -9.94 4.92
N ARG A 99 -3.86 -9.50 4.94
CA ARG A 99 -4.52 -8.89 3.79
C ARG A 99 -5.19 -7.58 4.20
N TRP A 100 -4.82 -6.49 3.55
CA TRP A 100 -5.44 -5.19 3.70
C TRP A 100 -6.19 -4.83 2.42
N GLN A 101 -7.50 -4.62 2.51
CA GLN A 101 -8.39 -4.35 1.39
C GLN A 101 -9.11 -3.03 1.64
N GLY A 102 -8.75 -1.99 0.90
CA GLY A 102 -9.33 -0.66 1.08
C GLY A 102 -8.98 -0.02 2.43
N GLY A 103 -9.82 0.92 2.87
CA GLY A 103 -9.61 1.64 4.12
C GLY A 103 -8.33 2.48 4.17
N SER A 104 -7.91 2.81 5.40
CA SER A 104 -6.74 3.67 5.63
C SER A 104 -5.92 3.16 6.81
N ALA A 105 -4.60 3.17 6.67
CA ALA A 105 -3.62 3.06 7.75
C ALA A 105 -2.65 4.25 7.70
N ALA A 106 -3.15 5.44 7.32
CA ALA A 106 -2.32 6.63 7.17
C ALA A 106 -1.57 6.95 8.47
N GLY A 107 -0.24 7.12 8.38
CA GLY A 107 0.63 7.39 9.51
C GLY A 107 0.91 6.20 10.43
N ALA A 108 0.39 5.00 10.13
CA ALA A 108 0.63 3.81 10.92
C ALA A 108 2.11 3.39 10.92
N LYS A 109 2.53 2.74 12.00
CA LYS A 109 3.90 2.28 12.21
C LYS A 109 3.97 0.77 12.04
N PHE A 110 4.72 0.31 11.05
CA PHE A 110 5.05 -1.09 10.80
C PHE A 110 6.53 -1.39 11.10
N THR A 111 7.17 -0.55 11.92
CA THR A 111 8.59 -0.70 12.27
C THR A 111 8.86 -2.09 12.84
N ASP A 112 9.87 -2.78 12.32
CA ASP A 112 10.24 -4.15 12.70
C ASP A 112 9.11 -5.20 12.60
N ALA A 113 7.99 -4.89 11.95
CA ALA A 113 6.90 -5.84 11.76
C ALA A 113 7.32 -6.96 10.79
N ASP A 114 6.77 -8.14 10.99
CA ASP A 114 6.89 -9.25 10.06
C ASP A 114 5.73 -9.17 9.06
N CYS A 115 6.00 -8.71 7.84
CA CYS A 115 5.02 -8.50 6.78
C CYS A 115 5.34 -9.39 5.56
N GLY A 116 5.90 -10.59 5.79
CA GLY A 116 6.07 -11.61 4.75
C GLY A 116 4.75 -11.86 4.03
N ASP A 117 4.77 -11.88 2.70
CA ASP A 117 3.59 -12.11 1.86
C ASP A 117 2.36 -11.22 2.18
N LEU A 118 2.57 -10.06 2.83
CA LEU A 118 1.51 -9.10 3.10
C LEU A 118 0.94 -8.59 1.78
N THR A 119 -0.39 -8.62 1.63
CA THR A 119 -1.06 -7.99 0.48
C THR A 119 -1.84 -6.76 0.91
N CYS A 120 -1.63 -5.65 0.21
CA CYS A 120 -2.38 -4.41 0.36
C CYS A 120 -2.99 -4.03 -0.99
N ASP A 121 -4.33 -3.93 -1.05
CA ASP A 121 -5.07 -3.51 -2.24
C ASP A 121 -5.86 -2.24 -1.93
N SER A 122 -5.69 -1.20 -2.76
CA SER A 122 -6.49 0.03 -2.74
C SER A 122 -6.54 0.75 -1.39
N ALA A 123 -5.55 0.53 -0.52
CA ALA A 123 -5.45 1.13 0.81
C ALA A 123 -4.76 2.51 0.80
N ASP A 124 -5.17 3.40 1.71
CA ASP A 124 -4.41 4.61 2.03
C ASP A 124 -3.35 4.33 3.11
N LEU A 125 -2.10 4.31 2.68
CA LEU A 125 -0.91 4.05 3.49
C LEU A 125 0.01 5.29 3.51
N ALA A 126 -0.54 6.49 3.34
CA ALA A 126 0.23 7.72 3.37
C ALA A 126 1.01 7.86 4.70
N ASN A 127 2.24 8.35 4.63
CA ASN A 127 3.11 8.61 5.79
C ASN A 127 3.39 7.38 6.69
N THR A 128 3.18 6.16 6.21
CA THR A 128 3.49 4.93 6.94
C THR A 128 5.00 4.75 7.13
N LYS A 129 5.38 4.02 8.19
CA LYS A 129 6.79 3.77 8.54
C LYS A 129 7.09 2.28 8.53
N TRP A 130 8.07 1.86 7.72
CA TRP A 130 8.42 0.45 7.49
C TRP A 130 9.87 0.12 7.86
N GLY A 131 10.54 0.97 8.65
CA GLY A 131 11.93 0.74 9.05
C GLY A 131 12.10 -0.61 9.75
N GLY A 132 13.02 -1.45 9.25
CA GLY A 132 13.28 -2.78 9.81
C GLY A 132 12.21 -3.85 9.51
N ALA A 133 11.08 -3.48 8.90
CA ALA A 133 10.01 -4.40 8.55
C ALA A 133 10.50 -5.48 7.58
N LEU A 134 10.03 -6.71 7.73
CA LEU A 134 10.26 -7.77 6.74
C LEU A 134 9.18 -7.67 5.66
N LEU A 135 9.53 -7.28 4.44
CA LEU A 135 8.64 -7.14 3.28
C LEU A 135 8.95 -8.19 2.21
N ALA A 136 9.35 -9.40 2.62
CA ALA A 136 9.61 -10.49 1.69
C ALA A 136 8.31 -10.84 0.95
N ASP A 137 8.35 -10.77 -0.38
CA ASP A 137 7.20 -11.06 -1.27
C ASP A 137 5.91 -10.27 -0.98
N ALA A 138 6.00 -9.19 -0.19
CA ALA A 138 4.89 -8.30 0.08
C ALA A 138 4.45 -7.57 -1.19
N THR A 139 3.14 -7.39 -1.35
CA THR A 139 2.53 -6.80 -2.55
C THR A 139 1.65 -5.60 -2.20
N PHE A 140 1.89 -4.48 -2.85
CA PHE A 140 1.04 -3.29 -2.77
C PHE A 140 0.48 -2.96 -4.16
N THR A 141 -0.84 -2.97 -4.27
CA THR A 141 -1.55 -2.70 -5.54
C THR A 141 -2.54 -1.55 -5.37
N GLY A 142 -2.42 -0.51 -6.19
CA GLY A 142 -3.34 0.63 -6.17
C GLY A 142 -3.29 1.47 -4.88
N CYS A 143 -2.27 1.27 -4.04
CA CYS A 143 -2.18 1.95 -2.75
C CYS A 143 -1.77 3.42 -2.90
N ARG A 144 -2.32 4.27 -2.03
CA ARG A 144 -1.79 5.62 -1.81
C ARG A 144 -0.71 5.54 -0.74
N MET A 145 0.54 5.76 -1.11
CA MET A 145 1.72 5.65 -0.23
C MET A 145 2.52 6.96 -0.19
N ILE A 146 1.82 8.10 -0.29
CA ILE A 146 2.46 9.42 -0.31
C ILE A 146 3.20 9.65 1.00
N GLY A 147 4.48 10.03 0.93
CA GLY A 147 5.32 10.25 2.11
C GLY A 147 5.66 8.99 2.91
N ALA A 148 5.34 7.79 2.39
CA ALA A 148 5.70 6.54 3.06
C ALA A 148 7.23 6.40 3.18
N ARG A 149 7.69 5.78 4.25
CA ARG A 149 9.11 5.56 4.53
C ARG A 149 9.42 4.07 4.53
N LEU A 150 10.09 3.61 3.48
CA LEU A 150 10.47 2.22 3.27
C LEU A 150 11.96 1.96 3.49
N THR A 151 12.68 2.89 4.12
CA THR A 151 14.12 2.74 4.34
C THR A 151 14.44 1.65 5.37
N GLY A 152 15.46 0.83 5.08
CA GLY A 152 15.95 -0.19 6.01
C GLY A 152 14.99 -1.37 6.24
N HIS A 153 14.00 -1.59 5.37
CA HIS A 153 13.25 -2.85 5.37
C HIS A 153 14.19 -4.02 5.00
N ARG A 154 13.71 -5.22 5.27
CA ARG A 154 14.39 -6.50 5.00
C ARG A 154 13.52 -7.32 4.05
N GLY A 155 14.11 -8.33 3.42
CA GLY A 155 13.42 -9.21 2.47
C GLY A 155 13.68 -8.80 1.02
N LEU A 156 13.37 -9.72 0.12
CA LEU A 156 13.45 -9.54 -1.34
C LEU A 156 12.06 -9.81 -1.92
N GLY A 157 11.83 -9.43 -3.18
CA GLY A 157 10.56 -9.75 -3.85
C GLY A 157 9.41 -8.79 -3.58
N LEU A 158 9.67 -7.62 -2.97
CA LEU A 158 8.66 -6.56 -2.83
C LEU A 158 8.04 -6.20 -4.20
N GLN A 159 6.72 -6.27 -4.29
CA GLN A 159 5.96 -5.99 -5.51
C GLN A 159 5.13 -4.72 -5.33
N LEU A 160 5.21 -3.82 -6.32
CA LEU A 160 4.51 -2.56 -6.32
C LEU A 160 3.83 -2.37 -7.69
N ALA A 161 2.53 -2.13 -7.69
CA ALA A 161 1.78 -1.88 -8.92
C ALA A 161 0.74 -0.76 -8.69
N ARG A 162 0.71 0.21 -9.61
CA ARG A 162 -0.28 1.30 -9.65
C ARG A 162 -0.33 2.13 -8.35
N CYS A 163 0.77 2.15 -7.60
CA CYS A 163 0.88 2.87 -6.33
C CYS A 163 1.24 4.33 -6.55
N ASN A 164 0.79 5.19 -5.64
CA ASN A 164 1.26 6.56 -5.55
C ASN A 164 2.29 6.69 -4.43
N LEU A 165 3.57 6.75 -4.79
CA LEU A 165 4.73 6.90 -3.89
C LEU A 165 5.30 8.33 -3.94
N ALA A 166 4.48 9.33 -4.25
CA ALA A 166 4.94 10.71 -4.26
C ALA A 166 5.53 11.11 -2.89
N VAL A 167 6.65 11.83 -2.89
CA VAL A 167 7.36 12.27 -1.66
C VAL A 167 7.79 11.10 -0.75
N ALA A 168 7.72 9.85 -1.21
CA ALA A 168 8.13 8.69 -0.42
C ALA A 168 9.66 8.63 -0.28
N ASN A 169 10.13 8.04 0.83
CA ASN A 169 11.54 7.73 1.00
C ASN A 169 11.78 6.23 0.79
N LEU A 170 12.47 5.91 -0.30
CA LEU A 170 12.79 4.56 -0.75
C LEU A 170 14.32 4.34 -0.77
N ASN A 171 15.09 5.20 -0.10
CA ASN A 171 16.55 5.20 -0.19
C ASN A 171 17.17 3.81 0.08
N GLY A 172 18.03 3.35 -0.84
CA GLY A 172 18.74 2.07 -0.74
C GLY A 172 17.90 0.81 -0.95
N LEU A 173 16.63 0.94 -1.35
CA LEU A 173 15.77 -0.20 -1.67
C LEU A 173 16.31 -0.98 -2.88
N SER A 174 16.17 -2.31 -2.85
CA SER A 174 16.45 -3.16 -4.00
C SER A 174 15.15 -3.45 -4.76
N LEU A 175 15.04 -2.93 -5.98
CA LEU A 175 13.98 -3.23 -6.96
C LEU A 175 14.54 -3.99 -8.17
N ARG A 176 15.69 -4.66 -7.98
CA ARG A 176 16.39 -5.39 -9.04
C ARG A 176 15.48 -6.44 -9.68
N GLY A 177 15.38 -6.43 -11.01
CA GLY A 177 14.63 -7.40 -11.79
C GLY A 177 13.11 -7.32 -11.61
N THR A 178 12.59 -6.29 -10.94
CA THR A 178 11.15 -6.15 -10.70
C THR A 178 10.45 -5.57 -11.92
N HIS A 179 9.15 -5.88 -12.04
CA HIS A 179 8.26 -5.26 -13.01
C HIS A 179 7.36 -4.26 -12.29
N LEU A 180 7.67 -2.97 -12.47
CA LEU A 180 6.97 -1.85 -11.86
C LEU A 180 6.02 -1.27 -12.90
N VAL A 181 4.72 -1.21 -12.57
CA VAL A 181 3.67 -0.76 -13.49
C VAL A 181 2.93 0.41 -12.88
N GLY A 182 2.84 1.54 -13.58
CA GLY A 182 1.96 2.65 -13.21
C GLY A 182 2.33 3.33 -11.88
N ILE A 183 3.59 3.26 -11.45
CA ILE A 183 4.01 3.85 -10.17
C ILE A 183 4.29 5.34 -10.34
N ARG A 184 3.74 6.17 -9.44
CA ARG A 184 4.09 7.60 -9.36
C ARG A 184 5.14 7.82 -8.29
N PHE A 185 6.35 8.22 -8.68
CA PHE A 185 7.45 8.56 -7.78
C PHE A 185 7.69 10.07 -7.68
N THR A 186 6.76 10.94 -8.09
CA THR A 186 6.96 12.41 -8.08
C THR A 186 7.54 12.90 -6.74
N GLU A 187 8.67 13.60 -6.77
CA GLU A 187 9.39 14.10 -5.57
C GLU A 187 9.87 13.02 -4.58
N ALA A 188 9.88 11.75 -4.96
CA ALA A 188 10.37 10.67 -4.09
C ALA A 188 11.91 10.68 -3.96
N ASP A 189 12.39 10.25 -2.80
CA ASP A 189 13.81 9.96 -2.58
C ASP A 189 14.13 8.52 -2.98
N LEU A 190 14.70 8.37 -4.18
CA LEU A 190 15.16 7.12 -4.77
C LEU A 190 16.69 6.98 -4.68
N GLY A 191 17.34 7.74 -3.79
CA GLY A 191 18.79 7.71 -3.67
C GLY A 191 19.32 6.30 -3.36
N GLY A 192 20.31 5.83 -4.11
CA GLY A 192 20.91 4.51 -3.91
C GLY A 192 20.01 3.31 -4.25
N VAL A 193 18.82 3.52 -4.83
CA VAL A 193 17.93 2.41 -5.21
C VAL A 193 18.56 1.57 -6.32
N ASP A 194 18.48 0.26 -6.18
CA ASP A 194 18.93 -0.69 -7.20
C ASP A 194 17.77 -1.06 -8.14
N PHE A 195 17.74 -0.45 -9.33
CA PHE A 195 16.80 -0.75 -10.41
C PHE A 195 17.41 -1.65 -11.48
N ARG A 196 18.54 -2.32 -11.21
CA ARG A 196 19.18 -3.18 -12.24
C ARG A 196 18.19 -4.18 -12.82
N ASP A 197 18.21 -4.35 -14.13
CA ASP A 197 17.37 -5.32 -14.84
C ASP A 197 15.84 -5.13 -14.61
N ALA A 198 15.39 -4.01 -14.02
CA ALA A 198 13.98 -3.75 -13.73
C ALA A 198 13.25 -3.19 -14.97
N THR A 199 11.94 -3.39 -15.04
CA THR A 199 11.08 -2.78 -16.06
C THR A 199 10.16 -1.76 -15.41
N LEU A 200 10.17 -0.53 -15.92
CA LEU A 200 9.37 0.59 -15.42
C LEU A 200 8.35 1.01 -16.48
N GLU A 201 7.20 0.33 -16.51
CA GLU A 201 6.10 0.59 -17.44
C GLU A 201 5.15 1.62 -16.84
N ASP A 202 4.79 2.66 -17.62
CA ASP A 202 3.88 3.74 -17.20
C ASP A 202 4.26 4.40 -15.85
N CYS A 203 5.53 4.35 -15.48
CA CYS A 203 6.02 4.91 -14.23
C CYS A 203 6.42 6.39 -14.41
N ARG A 204 6.21 7.21 -13.39
CA ARG A 204 6.63 8.62 -13.37
C ARG A 204 7.78 8.81 -12.40
N LEU A 205 8.95 9.16 -12.94
CA LEU A 205 10.20 9.46 -12.24
C LEU A 205 10.52 10.97 -12.21
N ALA A 206 9.63 11.83 -12.72
CA ALA A 206 9.80 13.28 -12.70
C ALA A 206 10.10 13.80 -11.28
N GLU A 207 11.06 14.72 -11.18
CA GLU A 207 11.42 15.43 -9.95
C GLU A 207 11.90 14.52 -8.80
N THR A 208 12.37 13.30 -9.13
CA THR A 208 12.91 12.37 -8.13
C THR A 208 14.36 12.69 -7.76
N ASN A 209 14.74 12.38 -6.51
CA ASN A 209 16.15 12.30 -6.16
C ASN A 209 16.72 10.93 -6.55
N LEU A 210 17.53 10.90 -7.60
CA LEU A 210 18.13 9.67 -8.16
C LEU A 210 19.61 9.48 -7.75
N ARG A 211 20.10 10.24 -6.76
CA ARG A 211 21.53 10.22 -6.40
C ARG A 211 21.99 8.80 -6.08
N ALA A 212 22.97 8.30 -6.85
CA ALA A 212 23.53 6.95 -6.72
C ALA A 212 22.54 5.79 -6.98
N ALA A 213 21.37 6.04 -7.56
CA ALA A 213 20.51 4.98 -8.06
C ALA A 213 21.19 4.24 -9.23
N ASN A 214 20.90 2.96 -9.39
CA ASN A 214 21.50 2.11 -10.42
C ASN A 214 20.44 1.61 -11.40
N PHE A 215 20.49 2.10 -12.64
CA PHE A 215 19.58 1.72 -13.73
C PHE A 215 20.23 0.80 -14.77
N THR A 216 21.35 0.15 -14.46
CA THR A 216 22.04 -0.72 -15.44
C THR A 216 21.11 -1.86 -15.89
N GLY A 217 20.82 -1.94 -17.19
CA GLY A 217 19.91 -2.93 -17.75
C GLY A 217 18.42 -2.66 -17.50
N ALA A 218 18.08 -1.56 -16.83
CA ALA A 218 16.68 -1.19 -16.59
C ALA A 218 16.00 -0.78 -17.90
N ASP A 219 14.75 -1.19 -18.09
CA ASP A 219 13.90 -0.75 -19.19
C ASP A 219 13.03 0.42 -18.73
N LEU A 220 13.33 1.61 -19.24
CA LEU A 220 12.62 2.86 -18.95
C LEU A 220 11.75 3.31 -20.12
N ARG A 221 11.56 2.46 -21.15
CA ARG A 221 10.72 2.81 -22.31
C ARG A 221 9.29 3.05 -21.84
N GLY A 222 8.76 4.23 -22.13
CA GLY A 222 7.42 4.64 -21.70
C GLY A 222 7.34 5.23 -20.28
N ALA A 223 8.42 5.19 -19.51
CA ALA A 223 8.49 5.92 -18.25
C ALA A 223 8.54 7.44 -18.51
N ASP A 224 7.78 8.20 -17.72
CA ASP A 224 7.88 9.65 -17.67
C ASP A 224 9.09 10.04 -16.82
N LEU A 225 10.19 10.42 -17.49
CA LEU A 225 11.44 10.82 -16.85
C LEU A 225 11.45 12.31 -16.45
N GLY A 226 10.35 13.04 -16.67
CA GLY A 226 10.27 14.49 -16.49
C GLY A 226 11.10 15.26 -17.52
N GLU A 227 11.39 16.53 -17.21
CA GLU A 227 12.30 17.32 -18.05
C GLU A 227 13.73 16.77 -17.96
N LEU A 228 14.20 16.20 -19.07
CA LEU A 228 15.55 15.65 -19.16
C LEU A 228 16.57 16.77 -19.39
N THR A 229 17.50 16.93 -18.45
CA THR A 229 18.76 17.64 -18.67
C THR A 229 19.90 16.64 -18.86
N ILE A 230 21.06 17.07 -19.35
CA ILE A 230 22.23 16.18 -19.45
C ILE A 230 22.66 15.61 -18.10
N ALA A 231 22.55 16.41 -17.04
CA ALA A 231 22.85 15.96 -15.68
C ALA A 231 21.87 14.87 -15.21
N ILE A 232 20.58 15.00 -15.54
CA ILE A 232 19.55 14.02 -15.22
C ILE A 232 19.75 12.75 -16.07
N ALA A 233 19.92 12.90 -17.39
CA ALA A 233 20.13 11.79 -18.32
C ALA A 233 21.35 10.92 -17.93
N ALA A 234 22.42 11.54 -17.43
CA ALA A 234 23.61 10.82 -16.96
C ALA A 234 23.33 9.87 -15.78
N GLN A 235 22.28 10.11 -14.98
CA GLN A 235 21.88 9.23 -13.87
C GLN A 235 21.25 7.92 -14.36
N PHE A 236 20.73 7.88 -15.60
CA PHE A 236 20.15 6.69 -16.21
C PHE A 236 21.15 5.86 -17.03
N ARG A 237 22.45 5.99 -16.75
CA ARG A 237 23.50 5.28 -17.49
C ARG A 237 23.26 3.77 -17.49
N GLY A 238 23.22 3.19 -18.69
CA GLY A 238 23.01 1.75 -18.89
C GLY A 238 21.54 1.32 -18.95
N ALA A 239 20.60 2.25 -18.80
CA ALA A 239 19.19 2.00 -19.04
C ALA A 239 18.87 1.94 -20.54
N VAL A 240 17.77 1.26 -20.87
CA VAL A 240 17.13 1.28 -22.18
C VAL A 240 16.06 2.37 -22.20
N ILE A 241 16.12 3.26 -23.18
CA ILE A 241 15.16 4.36 -23.39
C ILE A 241 14.53 4.29 -24.79
N SER A 242 13.40 4.98 -24.98
CA SER A 242 12.72 5.08 -26.27
C SER A 242 13.37 6.12 -27.20
N PRO A 243 13.10 6.07 -28.52
CA PRO A 243 13.52 7.12 -29.45
C PRO A 243 13.04 8.52 -29.03
N ASP A 244 11.81 8.64 -28.52
CA ASP A 244 11.26 9.93 -28.07
C ASP A 244 12.02 10.49 -26.86
N GLN A 245 12.39 9.63 -25.90
CA GLN A 245 13.23 10.02 -24.76
C GLN A 245 14.65 10.42 -25.21
N ALA A 246 15.20 9.73 -26.22
CA ALA A 246 16.48 10.11 -26.80
C ALA A 246 16.40 11.48 -27.51
N ALA A 247 15.30 11.76 -28.23
CA ALA A 247 15.06 13.04 -28.86
C ALA A 247 14.96 14.17 -27.83
N GLN A 248 14.26 13.96 -26.71
CA GLN A 248 14.20 14.93 -25.60
C GLN A 248 15.59 15.28 -25.03
N ILE A 249 16.50 14.30 -24.94
CA ILE A 249 17.89 14.55 -24.51
C ILE A 249 18.65 15.40 -25.54
N CYS A 250 18.46 15.12 -26.83
CA CYS A 250 19.06 15.92 -27.90
C CYS A 250 18.50 17.35 -27.91
N ASP A 251 17.21 17.53 -27.73
CA ASP A 251 16.57 18.85 -27.63
C ASP A 251 17.11 19.63 -26.42
N ALA A 252 17.34 18.95 -25.28
CA ALA A 252 17.95 19.54 -24.09
C ALA A 252 19.42 19.97 -24.30
N LEU A 253 20.08 19.46 -25.33
CA LEU A 253 21.39 19.92 -25.81
C LEU A 253 21.29 21.09 -26.80
N GLY A 254 20.08 21.50 -27.17
CA GLY A 254 19.84 22.48 -28.24
C GLY A 254 20.03 21.93 -29.65
N LEU A 255 19.97 20.60 -29.83
CA LEU A 255 20.08 19.94 -31.12
C LEU A 255 18.69 19.74 -31.72
N ASN A 256 18.56 19.92 -33.04
CA ASN A 256 17.32 19.62 -33.75
C ASN A 256 17.31 18.16 -34.22
N VAL A 257 16.36 17.36 -33.74
CA VAL A 257 16.17 15.98 -34.20
C VAL A 257 15.15 15.94 -35.35
N LEU A 258 15.55 15.43 -36.52
CA LEU A 258 14.66 15.21 -37.66
C LEU A 258 14.07 13.80 -37.55
N GLY A 259 12.74 13.69 -37.63
CA GLY A 259 11.99 12.42 -37.51
C GLY A 259 12.10 11.49 -38.71
#